data_AF-A0ABD1RZK5-F1
#
_entry.id   AF-A0ABD1RZK5-F1
#
_cell.length_a   1.000
_cell.length_b   1.000
_cell.length_c   1.000
_cell.angle_alpha   90.00
_cell.angle_beta   90.00
_cell.angle_gamma   90.00
#
_symmetry.space_group_name_H-M   'P 1'
#
loop_
_entity.id
_entity.type
_entity.pdbx_description
1 polymer ?
#
loop_
_entity_poly.entity_id
_entity_poly.type
_entity_poly.pdbx_seq_one_letter_code
_entity_poly.pdbx_strand_id
1 'polypeptide(L)'
;MSSYKIDLSRLRLKNGPTAQCVCLVDELGNRTMRPCLSSSVKIQANELTREDFKGSKWLVLRYGAFYTKSLRLCELILQGVFVSLDLASFEMVRKFRLPLLQFLERGSINLCFANEDEATKLLRSKDNAGPEVALEYLA
;
A
#
# COMPACT_ATOMS: atom_id res chain seq x y z
N MET A 1 11.48 9.78 19.71
CA MET A 1 11.95 8.39 19.81
C MET A 1 12.40 7.98 18.42
N SER A 2 13.62 7.50 18.25
CA SER A 2 14.11 7.06 16.94
C SER A 2 14.72 5.67 17.03
N SER A 3 14.55 4.88 15.97
CA SER A 3 15.17 3.56 15.81
C SER A 3 15.64 3.44 14.37
N TYR A 4 16.85 2.95 14.13
CA TYR A 4 17.44 2.86 12.77
C TYR A 4 17.32 4.14 11.93
N LYS A 5 17.48 5.32 12.56
CA LYS A 5 17.31 6.65 11.94
C LYS A 5 15.89 6.96 11.43
N ILE A 6 14.89 6.21 11.86
CA ILE A 6 13.47 6.48 11.62
C ILE A 6 12.90 7.19 12.84
N ASP A 7 12.22 8.33 12.62
CA ASP A 7 11.47 9.01 13.66
C ASP A 7 10.15 8.26 13.94
N LEU A 8 10.01 7.76 15.17
CA LEU A 8 8.85 7.03 15.65
C LEU A 8 7.98 7.88 16.59
N SER A 9 8.26 9.18 16.74
CA SER A 9 7.49 10.08 17.62
C SER A 9 5.99 10.15 17.28
N ARG A 10 5.63 9.86 16.02
CA ARG A 10 4.25 9.85 15.50
C ARG A 10 3.61 8.46 15.49
N LEU A 11 4.29 7.42 16.00
CA LEU A 11 3.73 6.08 16.08
C LEU A 11 2.60 6.06 17.13
N ARG A 12 1.43 5.57 16.73
CA ARG A 12 0.24 5.51 17.60
C ARG A 12 0.28 4.26 18.46
N LEU A 13 0.23 4.45 19.78
CA LEU A 13 0.01 3.36 20.73
C LEU A 13 -1.49 3.11 20.86
N LYS A 14 -1.91 1.87 20.65
CA LYS A 14 -3.31 1.45 20.73
C LYS A 14 -3.42 0.19 21.58
N ASN A 15 -4.51 0.07 22.32
CA ASN A 15 -4.80 -1.12 23.12
C ASN A 15 -5.18 -2.29 22.19
N GLY A 16 -4.52 -3.43 22.35
CA GLY A 16 -4.73 -4.64 21.57
C GLY A 16 -3.44 -5.18 20.93
N PRO A 17 -3.48 -6.36 20.30
CA PRO A 17 -2.31 -6.97 19.70
C PRO A 17 -1.91 -6.24 18.41
N THR A 18 -0.61 -6.25 18.10
CA THR A 18 -0.12 -5.93 16.76
C THR A 18 -0.40 -7.08 15.81
N ALA A 19 -0.43 -6.79 14.49
CA ALA A 19 -0.53 -7.84 13.49
C ALA A 19 0.69 -8.77 13.55
N GLN A 20 0.45 -10.07 13.40
CA GLN A 20 1.49 -11.09 13.34
C GLN A 20 1.46 -11.75 11.97
N CYS A 21 2.63 -12.15 11.48
CA CYS A 21 2.75 -12.84 10.21
C CYS A 21 3.65 -14.06 10.38
N VAL A 22 3.15 -15.24 10.04
CA VAL A 22 3.99 -16.42 9.90
C VAL A 22 4.60 -16.40 8.51
N CYS A 23 5.93 -16.36 8.45
CA CYS A 23 6.70 -16.41 7.20
C CYS A 23 7.28 -17.82 7.05
N LEU A 24 6.72 -18.60 6.14
CA LEU A 24 7.23 -19.92 5.79
C LEU A 24 8.22 -19.77 4.65
N VAL A 25 9.45 -20.26 4.83
CA VAL A 25 10.53 -20.14 3.86
C VAL A 25 10.88 -21.55 3.37
N ASP A 26 10.87 -21.75 2.06
CA ASP A 26 11.28 -23.02 1.45
C ASP A 26 12.82 -23.09 1.24
N GLU A 27 13.31 -24.23 0.76
CA GLU A 27 14.74 -24.47 0.51
C GLU A 27 15.33 -23.55 -0.57
N LEU A 28 14.50 -23.00 -1.46
CA LEU A 28 14.89 -22.06 -2.52
C LEU A 28 14.81 -20.60 -2.06
N GLY A 29 14.35 -20.35 -0.84
CA GLY A 29 14.23 -19.02 -0.26
C GLY A 29 12.91 -18.30 -0.61
N ASN A 30 11.95 -18.96 -1.27
CA ASN A 30 10.62 -18.40 -1.48
C ASN A 30 9.91 -18.26 -0.15
N ARG A 31 9.08 -17.21 -0.03
CA ARG A 31 8.40 -16.88 1.22
C ARG A 31 6.90 -16.92 1.02
N THR A 32 6.22 -17.78 1.78
CA THR A 32 4.77 -17.73 1.94
C THR A 32 4.42 -17.02 3.23
N MET A 33 3.79 -15.86 3.13
CA MET A 33 3.39 -15.04 4.28
C MET A 33 1.93 -15.32 4.66
N ARG A 34 1.67 -15.58 5.94
CA ARG A 34 0.33 -15.78 6.51
C ARG A 34 0.05 -14.71 7.58
N PRO A 35 -0.37 -13.50 7.18
CA PRO A 35 -0.66 -12.43 8.12
C PRO A 35 -2.02 -12.65 8.82
N CYS A 36 -2.02 -12.56 10.15
CA CYS A 36 -3.23 -12.50 10.97
C CYS A 36 -3.57 -11.03 11.24
N LEU A 37 -4.56 -10.51 10.51
CA LEU A 37 -5.00 -9.10 10.58
C LEU A 37 -6.36 -8.91 11.27
N SER A 38 -7.01 -9.97 11.72
CA SER A 38 -8.40 -9.93 12.23
C SER A 38 -8.49 -9.21 13.57
N SER A 39 -7.56 -9.49 14.48
CA SER A 39 -7.51 -8.93 15.84
C SER A 39 -6.53 -7.77 16.00
N SER A 40 -5.73 -7.48 14.98
CA SER A 40 -4.68 -6.48 15.07
C SER A 40 -5.25 -5.07 15.19
N VAL A 41 -4.67 -4.25 16.06
CA VAL A 41 -4.96 -2.80 16.07
C VAL A 41 -4.57 -2.17 14.73
N LYS A 42 -5.41 -1.27 14.24
CA LYS A 42 -5.23 -0.57 12.96
C LYS A 42 -5.39 0.91 13.15
N ILE A 43 -4.67 1.69 12.35
CA ILE A 43 -4.92 3.12 12.21
C ILE A 43 -6.19 3.28 11.37
N GLN A 44 -7.13 4.06 11.86
CA GLN A 44 -8.33 4.45 11.14
C GLN A 44 -8.06 5.73 10.34
N ALA A 45 -8.77 5.89 9.22
CA ALA A 45 -8.60 7.06 8.37
C ALA A 45 -8.84 8.37 9.14
N ASN A 46 -9.78 8.41 10.09
CA ASN A 46 -10.07 9.59 10.92
C ASN A 46 -9.01 9.88 12.00
N GLU A 47 -8.01 9.04 12.20
CA GLU A 47 -6.94 9.28 13.18
C GLU A 47 -5.74 10.08 12.64
N LEU A 48 -5.48 10.11 11.33
CA LEU A 48 -4.32 10.75 10.65
C LEU A 48 -4.40 12.28 10.42
N THR A 49 -4.06 13.16 11.36
CA THR A 49 -4.15 14.62 11.19
C THR A 49 -3.13 15.24 10.23
N ARG A 50 -3.29 16.53 9.90
CA ARG A 50 -2.35 17.26 9.04
C ARG A 50 -0.93 17.30 9.63
N GLU A 51 -0.84 17.35 10.96
CA GLU A 51 0.41 17.40 11.72
C GLU A 51 1.25 16.12 11.55
N ASP A 52 0.61 14.98 11.27
CA ASP A 52 1.32 13.72 10.98
C ASP A 52 2.22 13.84 9.75
N PHE A 53 1.84 14.69 8.80
CA PHE A 53 2.53 14.82 7.50
C PHE A 53 3.43 16.05 7.42
N LYS A 54 3.40 16.92 8.43
CA LYS A 54 4.21 18.15 8.45
C LYS A 54 5.70 17.84 8.27
N GLY A 55 6.30 18.43 7.24
CA GLY A 55 7.71 18.25 6.87
C GLY A 55 7.98 17.01 6.00
N SER A 56 6.98 16.18 5.74
CA SER A 56 7.09 15.03 4.84
C SER A 56 6.92 15.47 3.39
N LYS A 57 7.79 14.99 2.51
CA LYS A 57 7.66 15.19 1.05
C LYS A 57 6.83 14.10 0.40
N TRP A 58 6.87 12.90 0.98
CA TRP A 58 6.25 11.70 0.45
C TRP A 58 5.44 11.00 1.54
N LEU A 59 4.25 10.54 1.16
CA LEU A 59 3.47 9.55 1.87
C LEU A 59 3.61 8.22 1.14
N VAL A 60 4.24 7.23 1.78
CA VAL A 60 4.43 5.89 1.22
C VAL A 60 3.36 4.97 1.79
N LEU A 61 2.55 4.38 0.91
CA LEU A 61 1.44 3.50 1.27
C LEU A 61 1.66 2.10 0.70
N ARG A 62 1.20 1.10 1.45
CA ARG A 62 1.03 -0.27 0.94
C ARG A 62 -0.45 -0.56 0.70
N TYR A 63 -0.77 -1.12 -0.45
CA TYR A 63 -2.13 -1.48 -0.81
C TYR A 63 -2.72 -2.48 0.19
N GLY A 64 -3.97 -2.25 0.61
CA GLY A 64 -4.61 -3.03 1.67
C GLY A 64 -4.36 -2.55 3.11
N ALA A 65 -3.42 -1.60 3.34
CA ALA A 65 -3.25 -0.97 4.65
C ALA A 65 -4.43 -0.05 5.04
N PHE A 66 -5.11 0.51 4.04
CA PHE A 66 -6.23 1.44 4.21
C PHE A 66 -7.47 0.91 3.48
N TYR A 67 -8.21 0.03 4.15
CA TYR A 67 -9.36 -0.62 3.52
C TYR A 67 -10.55 0.30 3.24
N THR A 68 -10.57 1.57 3.69
CA THR A 68 -11.53 2.57 3.19
C THR A 68 -11.28 4.01 3.66
N LYS A 69 -11.65 4.92 2.75
CA LYS A 69 -11.79 6.41 2.79
C LYS A 69 -10.60 7.23 2.29
N SER A 70 -10.59 7.37 0.97
CA SER A 70 -9.83 8.26 0.08
C SER A 70 -9.90 9.76 0.44
N LEU A 71 -10.93 10.22 1.17
CA LEU A 71 -11.10 11.64 1.50
C LEU A 71 -9.85 12.24 2.18
N ARG A 72 -9.26 11.50 3.11
CA ARG A 72 -8.07 12.00 3.80
C ARG A 72 -6.84 12.01 2.91
N LEU A 73 -6.72 11.05 2.01
CA LEU A 73 -5.63 11.03 1.05
C LEU A 73 -5.70 12.24 0.10
N CYS A 74 -6.90 12.63 -0.32
CA CYS A 74 -7.13 13.84 -1.10
C CYS A 74 -6.66 15.10 -0.35
N GLU A 75 -6.94 15.22 0.95
CA GLU A 75 -6.44 16.34 1.77
C GLU A 75 -4.91 16.42 1.83
N LEU A 76 -4.22 15.28 1.71
CA LEU A 76 -2.75 15.22 1.77
C LEU A 76 -2.11 15.64 0.46
N ILE A 77 -2.71 15.24 -0.66
CA ILE A 77 -2.29 15.70 -1.99
C ILE A 77 -2.41 17.22 -2.08
N LEU A 78 -3.52 17.79 -1.58
CA LEU A 78 -3.73 19.23 -1.53
C LEU A 78 -2.72 19.97 -0.63
N GLN A 79 -2.03 19.28 0.27
CA GLN A 79 -0.96 19.84 1.11
C GLN A 79 0.43 19.80 0.44
N GLY A 80 0.51 19.38 -0.82
CA GLY A 80 1.78 19.30 -1.55
C GLY A 80 2.64 18.11 -1.14
N VAL A 81 2.05 17.09 -0.52
CA VAL A 81 2.73 15.81 -0.22
C VAL A 81 2.49 14.86 -1.38
N PHE A 82 3.56 14.33 -1.96
CA PHE A 82 3.45 13.30 -2.98
C PHE A 82 3.03 11.97 -2.37
N VAL A 83 2.20 11.20 -3.06
CA VAL A 83 1.75 9.88 -2.60
C VAL A 83 2.37 8.79 -3.46
N SER A 84 3.03 7.83 -2.81
CA SER A 84 3.45 6.58 -3.46
C SER A 84 2.66 5.38 -2.95
N LEU A 85 2.43 4.41 -3.82
CA LEU A 85 1.66 3.20 -3.54
C LEU A 85 2.43 1.94 -3.95
N ASP A 86 2.69 1.03 -3.01
CA ASP A 86 3.14 -0.34 -3.20
C ASP A 86 1.93 -1.28 -3.37
N LEU A 87 1.85 -2.03 -4.48
CA LEU A 87 0.72 -2.93 -4.79
C LEU A 87 0.60 -4.16 -3.86
N ALA A 88 1.60 -4.38 -3.01
CA ALA A 88 1.65 -5.34 -1.91
C ALA A 88 1.77 -6.82 -2.28
N SER A 89 0.87 -7.34 -3.13
CA SER A 89 0.95 -8.74 -3.62
C SER A 89 0.04 -8.96 -4.82
N PHE A 90 0.43 -9.89 -5.68
CA PHE A 90 -0.36 -10.26 -6.86
C PHE A 90 -1.74 -10.84 -6.49
N GLU A 91 -1.89 -11.50 -5.33
CA GLU A 91 -3.19 -11.97 -4.86
C GLU A 91 -4.12 -10.82 -4.46
N MET A 92 -3.57 -9.77 -3.82
CA MET A 92 -4.34 -8.56 -3.48
C MET A 92 -4.75 -7.80 -4.72
N VAL A 93 -3.83 -7.61 -5.67
CA VAL A 93 -4.12 -6.98 -6.96
C VAL A 93 -5.21 -7.75 -7.70
N ARG A 94 -5.09 -9.08 -7.81
CA ARG A 94 -6.11 -9.92 -8.46
C ARG A 94 -7.46 -9.81 -7.76
N LYS A 95 -7.49 -9.85 -6.43
CA LYS A 95 -8.74 -9.86 -5.65
C LYS A 95 -9.47 -8.51 -5.70
N PHE A 96 -8.74 -7.39 -5.73
CA PHE A 96 -9.29 -6.03 -5.68
C PHE A 96 -8.95 -5.20 -6.92
N ARG A 97 -8.78 -5.86 -8.06
CA ARG A 97 -8.34 -5.25 -9.32
C ARG A 97 -9.14 -4.01 -9.71
N LEU A 98 -10.47 -4.13 -9.77
CA LEU A 98 -11.33 -3.03 -10.20
C LEU A 98 -11.25 -1.81 -9.24
N PRO A 99 -11.39 -1.97 -7.91
CA PRO A 99 -11.14 -0.88 -6.97
C PRO A 99 -9.75 -0.25 -7.09
N LEU A 100 -8.72 -1.07 -7.33
CA LEU A 100 -7.35 -0.59 -7.50
C LEU A 100 -7.18 0.25 -8.77
N LEU A 101 -7.70 -0.21 -9.92
CA LEU A 101 -7.68 0.54 -11.18
C LEU A 101 -8.39 1.90 -11.02
N GLN A 102 -9.60 1.89 -10.46
CA GLN A 102 -10.35 3.12 -10.17
C GLN A 102 -9.61 4.06 -9.21
N PHE A 103 -8.73 3.54 -8.36
CA PHE A 103 -7.96 4.34 -7.43
C PHE A 103 -6.73 4.96 -8.10
N LEU A 104 -6.04 4.21 -8.96
CA LEU A 104 -4.93 4.70 -9.77
C LEU A 104 -5.40 5.78 -10.77
N GLU A 105 -6.51 5.55 -11.47
CA GLU A 105 -7.06 6.45 -12.50
C GLU A 105 -7.57 7.79 -11.93
N ARG A 106 -7.77 7.91 -10.61
CA ARG A 106 -8.13 9.19 -9.95
C ARG A 106 -7.01 10.21 -9.96
N GLY A 107 -5.79 9.84 -10.37
CA GLY A 107 -4.63 10.75 -10.43
C GLY A 107 -4.12 11.21 -9.06
N SER A 108 -4.52 10.51 -7.99
CA SER A 108 -4.13 10.81 -6.60
C SER A 108 -2.81 10.16 -6.18
N ILE A 109 -2.27 9.26 -7.00
CA ILE A 109 -1.01 8.55 -6.76
C ILE A 109 0.04 9.11 -7.71
N ASN A 110 1.16 9.56 -7.16
CA ASN A 110 2.27 10.15 -7.92
C ASN A 110 3.32 9.12 -8.33
N LEU A 111 3.41 8.00 -7.61
CA LEU A 111 4.36 6.93 -7.89
C LEU A 111 3.77 5.58 -7.49
N CYS A 112 3.75 4.62 -8.41
CA CYS A 112 3.32 3.26 -8.14
C CYS A 112 4.54 2.32 -8.14
N PHE A 113 4.64 1.46 -7.12
CA PHE A 113 5.60 0.37 -7.05
C PHE A 113 4.87 -0.94 -7.27
N ALA A 114 5.34 -1.71 -8.26
CA ALA A 114 4.84 -3.04 -8.58
C ALA A 114 5.99 -3.92 -9.08
N ASN A 115 5.97 -5.20 -8.72
CA ASN A 115 6.77 -6.21 -9.42
C ASN A 115 6.05 -6.75 -10.67
N GLU A 116 6.70 -7.64 -11.42
CA GLU A 116 6.17 -8.21 -12.67
C GLU A 116 4.86 -8.97 -12.49
N ASP A 117 4.71 -9.72 -11.39
CA ASP A 117 3.53 -10.52 -11.11
C ASP A 117 2.33 -9.62 -10.77
N GLU A 118 2.55 -8.62 -9.93
CA GLU A 118 1.54 -7.63 -9.54
C GLU A 118 1.05 -6.83 -10.75
N ALA A 119 1.98 -6.29 -11.55
CA ALA A 119 1.68 -5.54 -12.76
C ALA A 119 0.87 -6.40 -13.76
N THR A 120 1.27 -7.66 -13.94
CA THR A 120 0.55 -8.61 -14.79
C THR A 120 -0.88 -8.87 -14.28
N LYS A 121 -1.09 -9.03 -12.96
CA LYS A 121 -2.45 -9.23 -12.42
C LYS A 121 -3.32 -7.98 -12.52
N LEU A 122 -2.74 -6.79 -12.57
CA LEU A 122 -3.47 -5.54 -12.73
C LEU A 122 -4.13 -5.45 -14.11
N LEU A 123 -3.47 -5.93 -15.17
CA LEU A 123 -3.96 -5.79 -16.56
C LEU A 123 -4.70 -7.01 -17.13
N ARG A 124 -4.63 -8.19 -16.51
CA ARG A 124 -5.25 -9.45 -16.98
C ARG A 124 -6.79 -9.45 -17.03
N SER A 125 -7.38 -8.63 -17.90
CA SER A 125 -8.75 -8.79 -18.44
C SER A 125 -8.77 -9.04 -19.95
N LYS A 126 -7.62 -9.03 -20.63
CA LYS A 126 -7.47 -9.44 -22.03
C LYS A 126 -6.31 -10.42 -22.12
N ASP A 127 -6.56 -11.57 -22.73
CA ASP A 127 -5.55 -12.60 -22.99
C ASP A 127 -4.35 -11.96 -23.72
N ASN A 128 -3.13 -12.22 -23.25
CA ASN A 128 -1.83 -11.78 -23.79
C ASN A 128 -1.23 -10.41 -23.36
N ALA A 129 -1.65 -9.81 -22.26
CA ALA A 129 -0.86 -8.72 -21.67
C ALA A 129 0.40 -9.27 -20.97
N GLY A 130 1.55 -9.20 -21.64
CA GLY A 130 2.88 -9.42 -21.05
C GLY A 130 3.28 -8.28 -20.10
N PRO A 131 4.39 -8.43 -19.36
CA PRO A 131 4.88 -7.41 -18.41
C PRO A 131 5.14 -6.05 -19.08
N GLU A 132 5.46 -6.01 -20.37
CA GLU A 132 5.70 -4.80 -21.14
C GLU A 132 4.44 -3.93 -21.26
N VAL A 133 3.27 -4.55 -21.47
CA VAL A 133 1.98 -3.83 -21.53
C VAL A 133 1.63 -3.27 -20.16
N ALA A 134 1.97 -4.00 -19.10
CA ALA A 134 1.77 -3.56 -17.73
C ALA A 134 2.65 -2.37 -17.36
N LEU A 135 3.88 -2.35 -17.88
CA LEU A 135 4.78 -1.22 -17.75
C LEU A 135 4.25 0.02 -18.48
N GLU A 136 3.77 -0.12 -19.71
CA GLU A 136 3.21 1.00 -20.49
C GLU A 136 1.99 1.64 -19.80
N TYR A 137 1.15 0.84 -19.14
CA TYR A 137 -0.01 1.37 -18.39
C TYR A 137 0.38 2.09 -17.08
N LEU A 138 1.48 1.68 -16.44
CA LEU A 138 1.90 2.23 -15.14
C LEU A 138 2.90 3.38 -15.24
N ALA A 139 3.45 3.66 -16.43
CA ALA A 139 4.39 4.74 -16.71
C ALA A 139 3.70 6.11 -16.85
#